data_AF-A0A352PPV9-F1
#
_entry.id   AF-A0A352PPV9-F1
#
_cell.length_a   1.000
_cell.length_b   1.000
_cell.length_c   1.000
_cell.angle_alpha   90.00
_cell.angle_beta   90.00
_cell.angle_gamma   90.00
#
_symmetry.space_group_name_H-M   'P 1'
#
loop_
_entity.id
_entity.type
_entity.pdbx_description
1 polymer ?
#
loop_
_entity_poly.entity_id
_entity_poly.type
_entity_poly.pdbx_seq_one_letter_code
_entity_poly.pdbx_strand_id
1 'polypeptide(L)' 'MRLPTHVHLREVAPRDGFQSLSQFIPTERKLQIIDSLVRAEVRELE' A
#
# COMPACT_ATOMS: atom_id res chain seq x y z
N MET A 1 -26.02 -15.90 -2.48
CA MET A 1 -24.60 -16.32 -2.32
C MET A 1 -24.20 -16.10 -0.87
N ARG A 2 -23.38 -16.97 -0.26
CA ARG A 2 -22.78 -16.73 1.07
C ARG A 2 -21.39 -16.12 0.85
N LEU A 3 -21.16 -14.93 1.36
CA LEU A 3 -19.87 -14.25 1.28
C LEU A 3 -19.10 -14.38 2.60
N PRO A 4 -17.76 -14.20 2.58
CA PRO A 4 -16.97 -14.17 3.80
C PRO A 4 -17.41 -13.02 4.72
N THR A 5 -17.36 -13.24 6.03
CA THR A 5 -17.61 -12.19 7.03
C THR A 5 -16.38 -11.31 7.28
N HIS A 6 -15.20 -11.77 6.84
CA HIS A 6 -13.93 -11.08 6.98
C HIS A 6 -13.08 -11.33 5.74
N VAL A 7 -12.30 -10.33 5.36
CA VAL A 7 -11.29 -10.40 4.30
C VAL A 7 -9.99 -9.81 4.81
N HIS A 8 -8.87 -10.33 4.32
CA HIS A 8 -7.55 -9.82 4.60
C HIS A 8 -7.06 -8.98 3.42
N LEU A 9 -6.61 -7.76 3.68
CA LEU A 9 -6.10 -6.84 2.66
C LEU A 9 -4.61 -6.60 2.93
N ARG A 10 -3.79 -6.85 1.91
CA ARG A 10 -2.35 -6.54 1.89
C ARG A 10 -2.11 -5.48 0.82
N GLU A 11 -1.58 -4.35 1.23
CA GLU A 11 -1.19 -3.28 0.31
C GLU A 11 0.20 -3.57 -0.25
N VAL A 12 0.36 -3.50 -1.56
CA VAL A 12 1.61 -3.85 -2.27
C VAL A 12 2.13 -2.71 -3.14
N ALA A 13 1.39 -1.59 -3.23
CA ALA A 13 1.81 -0.43 -3.99
C ALA A 13 3.18 0.14 -3.55
N PRO A 14 3.54 0.20 -2.25
CA PRO A 14 4.84 0.70 -1.83
C PRO A 14 6.05 -0.08 -2.39
N ARG A 15 5.87 -1.35 -2.74
CA ARG A 15 6.88 -2.19 -3.39
C ARG A 15 6.57 -2.42 -4.87
N ASP A 16 5.60 -3.28 -5.18
CA ASP A 16 5.27 -3.69 -6.56
C ASP A 16 4.81 -2.50 -7.42
N GLY A 17 3.93 -1.67 -6.85
CA GLY A 17 3.40 -0.50 -7.56
C GLY A 17 4.49 0.50 -7.90
N PHE A 18 5.32 0.88 -6.92
CA PHE A 18 6.40 1.84 -7.12
C PHE A 18 7.47 1.32 -8.08
N GLN A 19 7.76 0.02 -8.08
CA GLN A 19 8.72 -0.60 -9.01
C GLN A 19 8.22 -0.61 -10.46
N SER A 20 6.90 -0.64 -10.67
CA SER A 20 6.31 -0.65 -12.01
C SER A 20 6.34 0.72 -12.69
N LEU A 21 6.62 1.80 -11.95
CA LEU A 21 6.68 3.14 -12.49
C LEU A 21 8.02 3.37 -13.20
N SER A 22 7.94 3.94 -14.41
CA SER A 22 9.14 4.36 -15.15
C SER A 22 9.83 5.58 -14.53
N GLN A 23 9.12 6.31 -13.66
CA GLN A 23 9.60 7.53 -13.00
C GLN A 23 10.12 7.22 -11.61
N PHE A 24 11.25 7.84 -11.24
CA PHE A 24 11.77 7.75 -9.90
C PHE A 24 10.86 8.52 -8.92
N ILE A 25 10.41 7.83 -7.87
CA ILE A 25 9.73 8.48 -6.74
C ILE A 25 10.78 8.85 -5.69
N PRO A 26 10.91 10.14 -5.32
CA PRO A 26 11.76 10.57 -4.22
C PRO A 26 11.41 9.87 -2.91
N THR A 27 12.41 9.60 -2.08
CA THR A 27 12.24 8.88 -0.82
C THR A 27 11.22 9.55 0.10
N GLU A 28 11.26 10.87 0.20
CA GLU A 28 10.34 11.67 1.02
C GLU A 28 8.90 11.48 0.55
N ARG A 29 8.70 11.36 -0.76
CA ARG A 29 7.38 11.12 -1.33
C ARG A 29 6.89 9.70 -1.07
N LYS A 30 7.77 8.70 -1.12
CA LYS A 30 7.43 7.32 -0.73
C LYS A 30 6.99 7.26 0.72
N LEU A 31 7.74 7.91 1.63
CA LEU A 31 7.41 7.97 3.06
C LEU A 31 6.05 8.62 3.30
N GLN A 32 5.76 9.76 2.65
CA GLN A 32 4.45 10.43 2.77
C GLN A 32 3.28 9.51 2.39
N ILE A 33 3.45 8.69 1.35
CA ILE A 33 2.42 7.74 0.90
C ILE A 33 2.26 6.61 1.93
N ILE A 34 3.37 6.02 2.38
CA ILE A 34 3.35 4.94 3.38
C ILE A 34 2.73 5.43 4.69
N ASP A 35 3.10 6.61 5.18
CA ASP A 35 2.53 7.21 6.39
C ASP A 35 1.02 7.44 6.25
N SER A 36 0.55 7.81 5.06
CA SER A 36 -0.87 7.98 4.79
C SER A 36 -1.63 6.65 4.81
N LEU A 37 -1.03 5.57 4.30
CA LEU A 37 -1.60 4.21 4.36
C LEU A 37 -1.70 3.70 5.80
N VAL A 38 -0.66 3.92 6.60
CA VAL A 38 -0.65 3.58 8.04
C VAL A 38 -1.73 4.37 8.78
N ARG A 39 -1.89 5.67 8.50
CA ARG A 39 -2.97 6.51 9.07
C ARG A 39 -4.37 6.08 8.64
N ALA A 40 -4.49 5.43 7.49
CA ALA A 40 -5.74 4.82 7.02
C ALA A 40 -6.00 3.43 7.62
N GLU A 41 -5.22 3.03 8.64
CA GLU A 41 -5.33 1.74 9.33
C GLU A 41 -5.12 0.52 8.42
N VAL A 42 -4.36 0.67 7.33
CA VAL A 42 -3.88 -0.47 6.55
C VAL A 42 -2.93 -1.29 7.43
N ARG A 43 -3.28 -2.56 7.63
CA ARG A 43 -2.63 -3.42 8.64
C ARG A 43 -1.44 -4.20 8.11
N GLU A 44 -1.38 -4.42 6.80
CA GLU A 44 -0.30 -5.15 6.15
C GLU A 44 0.12 -4.41 4.89
N LEU A 45 1.40 -4.05 4.84
CA LEU A 45 2.02 -3.35 3.72
C LEU A 45 3.27 -4.12 3.28
N GLU A 46 3.52 -4.10 1.98
CA GLU A 46 4.73 -4.58 1.32
C GLU A 46 5.43 -3.46 0.55
#